data_AF-A0A2A5B3U3-F1
#
_entry.id   AF-A0A2A5B3U3-F1
#
_cell.length_a   1.000
_cell.length_b   1.000
_cell.length_c   1.000
_cell.angle_alpha   90.00
_cell.angle_beta   90.00
_cell.angle_gamma   90.00
#
_symmetry.space_group_name_H-M   'P 1'
#
loop_
_entity.id
_entity.type
_entity.pdbx_description
1 polymer ?
#
loop_
_entity_poly.entity_id
_entity_poly.type
_entity_poly.pdbx_seq_one_letter_code
_entity_poly.pdbx_strand_id
1 'polypeptide(L)'
;MKKLNLNKIVSTLGFLLLLLFVFFRENLLLEINAILAQKDWNRAYNFWFADFFMSLPKEDLIIWKSLVSISFTILIAFFTLFSLHYWFQDIRYTKFLIKLYLLVAGLIVLIAIVAYLTGNFNTIYPLLRRIFGVIHSPIPLFIFFLLKKVTK
;
A
#
# COMPACT_ATOMS: atom_id res chain seq x y z
N MET A 1 7.67 15.78 35.23
CA MET A 1 6.89 15.26 34.07
C MET A 1 7.80 15.18 32.85
N LYS A 2 7.94 14.01 32.20
CA LYS A 2 8.69 13.91 30.93
C LYS A 2 7.94 14.68 29.85
N LYS A 3 8.59 15.69 29.25
CA LYS A 3 8.03 16.47 28.13
C LYS A 3 7.70 15.50 26.99
N LEU A 4 6.43 15.39 26.61
CA LEU A 4 6.02 14.55 25.49
C LEU A 4 6.70 15.04 24.22
N ASN A 5 7.38 14.14 23.50
CA ASN A 5 8.01 14.49 22.24
C ASN A 5 6.94 14.51 21.15
N LEU A 6 6.50 15.70 20.77
CA LEU A 6 5.45 15.93 19.76
C LEU A 6 5.70 15.15 18.46
N ASN A 7 6.96 15.04 18.02
CA ASN A 7 7.31 14.34 16.78
C ASN A 7 7.03 12.84 16.87
N LYS A 8 7.19 12.24 18.06
CA LYS A 8 6.82 10.84 18.28
C LYS A 8 5.31 10.66 18.24
N ILE A 9 4.53 11.59 18.81
CA ILE A 9 3.06 11.54 18.73
C ILE A 9 2.61 11.62 17.28
N VAL A 10 3.11 12.61 16.53
CA VAL A 10 2.79 12.81 15.11
C VAL A 10 3.14 11.56 14.29
N SER A 11 4.30 10.97 14.53
CA SER A 11 4.71 9.74 13.86
C SER A 11 3.81 8.54 14.23
N THR A 12 3.44 8.38 15.51
CA THR A 12 2.54 7.31 15.94
C THR A 12 1.14 7.49 15.34
N LEU A 13 0.62 8.71 15.28
CA LEU A 13 -0.65 9.00 14.61
C LEU A 13 -0.57 8.70 13.11
N GLY A 14 0.52 9.09 12.45
CA GLY A 14 0.77 8.76 11.05
C GLY A 14 0.84 7.25 10.80
N PHE A 15 1.44 6.50 11.72
CA PHE A 15 1.47 5.03 11.67
C PHE A 15 0.09 4.40 11.83
N LEU A 16 -0.73 4.90 12.76
CA LEU A 16 -2.10 4.43 12.94
C LEU A 16 -2.96 4.71 11.70
N LEU A 17 -2.82 5.90 11.10
CA LEU A 17 -3.47 6.24 9.84
C LEU A 17 -3.03 5.33 8.70
N LEU A 18 -1.73 5.00 8.62
CA LEU A 18 -1.21 4.05 7.65
C LEU A 18 -1.89 2.67 7.79
N LEU A 19 -1.98 2.13 9.01
CA LEU A 19 -2.65 0.85 9.25
C LEU A 19 -4.12 0.91 8.85
N LEU A 20 -4.80 2.01 9.16
CA LEU A 20 -6.18 2.24 8.78
C LEU A 20 -6.35 2.22 7.24
N PHE A 21 -5.48 2.94 6.51
CA PHE A 21 -5.53 2.94 5.04
C PHE A 21 -5.23 1.57 4.43
N VAL A 22 -4.29 0.81 5.00
CA VAL A 22 -4.03 -0.58 4.56
C VAL A 22 -5.28 -1.44 4.75
N PHE A 23 -5.97 -1.30 5.89
CA PHE A 23 -7.20 -2.03 6.17
C PHE A 23 -8.32 -1.66 5.19
N PHE A 24 -8.57 -0.36 4.96
CA PHE A 24 -9.59 0.10 4.00
C PHE A 24 -9.28 -0.39 2.58
N ARG A 25 -8.03 -0.23 2.12
CA ARG A 25 -7.60 -0.71 0.81
C ARG A 25 -7.92 -2.19 0.62
N GLU A 26 -7.55 -3.02 1.58
CA GLU A 26 -7.71 -4.47 1.46
C GLU A 26 -9.19 -4.86 1.40
N ASN A 27 -10.04 -4.26 2.25
CA ASN A 27 -11.49 -4.50 2.22
C ASN A 27 -12.11 -4.14 0.88
N LEU A 28 -11.84 -2.93 0.37
CA LEU A 28 -12.37 -2.46 -0.92
C LEU A 28 -11.92 -3.38 -2.07
N LEU A 29 -10.65 -3.79 -2.08
CA LEU A 29 -10.15 -4.68 -3.12
C LEU A 29 -10.75 -6.08 -3.02
N LEU A 30 -10.97 -6.62 -1.82
CA LEU A 30 -11.62 -7.92 -1.64
C LEU A 30 -13.06 -7.89 -2.15
N GLU A 31 -13.79 -6.81 -1.85
CA GLU A 31 -15.16 -6.59 -2.29
C GLU A 31 -15.27 -6.48 -3.81
N ILE A 32 -14.50 -5.60 -4.45
CA ILE A 32 -14.48 -5.48 -5.91
C ILE A 32 -14.11 -6.81 -6.57
N ASN A 33 -13.13 -7.54 -6.02
CA ASN A 33 -12.73 -8.84 -6.56
C ASN A 33 -13.81 -9.92 -6.39
N ALA A 34 -14.58 -9.90 -5.30
CA ALA A 34 -15.66 -10.85 -5.07
C ALA A 34 -16.79 -10.65 -6.10
N ILE A 35 -17.16 -9.39 -6.36
CA ILE A 35 -18.18 -9.02 -7.35
C ILE A 35 -17.71 -9.40 -8.77
N LEU A 36 -16.46 -9.04 -9.13
CA LEU A 36 -15.89 -9.40 -10.43
C LEU A 36 -15.83 -10.92 -10.66
N ALA A 37 -15.59 -11.69 -9.60
CA ALA A 37 -15.52 -13.14 -9.66
C ALA A 37 -16.88 -13.85 -9.53
N GLN A 38 -17.99 -13.09 -9.42
CA GLN A 38 -19.35 -13.62 -9.22
C GLN A 38 -19.41 -14.64 -8.06
N LYS A 39 -18.66 -14.38 -6.98
CA LYS A 39 -18.65 -15.28 -5.83
C LYS A 39 -19.83 -14.98 -4.92
N ASP A 40 -20.56 -16.02 -4.55
CA ASP A 40 -21.63 -15.96 -3.54
C ASP A 40 -21.10 -15.59 -2.13
N TRP A 41 -19.78 -15.66 -1.94
CA TRP A 41 -19.13 -15.38 -0.66
C TRP A 41 -18.00 -14.36 -0.81
N ASN A 42 -18.15 -13.22 -0.15
CA ASN A 42 -17.15 -12.15 -0.10
C ASN A 42 -16.29 -12.31 1.18
N ARG A 43 -14.97 -12.21 1.02
CA ARG A 43 -14.00 -12.30 2.12
C ARG A 43 -13.70 -10.95 2.77
N ALA A 44 -14.33 -9.88 2.33
CA ALA A 44 -14.22 -8.57 2.97
C ALA A 44 -14.70 -8.67 4.43
N TYR A 45 -14.00 -7.98 5.33
CA TYR A 45 -14.37 -7.92 6.74
C TYR A 45 -15.61 -7.04 6.95
N ASN A 46 -15.78 -6.02 6.10
CA ASN A 46 -16.93 -5.12 6.09
C ASN A 46 -17.37 -4.77 4.66
N PHE A 47 -18.67 -4.57 4.48
CA PHE A 47 -19.36 -4.32 3.20
C PHE A 47 -19.79 -2.86 3.05
N TRP A 48 -18.88 -1.92 3.32
CA TRP A 48 -19.25 -0.50 3.40
C TRP A 48 -19.69 0.10 2.07
N PHE A 49 -19.25 -0.46 0.95
CA PHE A 49 -19.52 0.06 -0.39
C PHE A 49 -20.10 -1.00 -1.33
N ALA A 50 -20.69 -2.06 -0.78
CA ALA A 50 -21.18 -3.21 -1.53
C ALA A 50 -22.24 -2.81 -2.55
N ASP A 51 -23.25 -2.05 -2.11
CA ASP A 51 -24.35 -1.59 -2.95
C ASP A 51 -23.86 -0.70 -4.08
N PHE A 52 -22.90 0.18 -3.78
CA PHE A 52 -22.26 1.03 -4.78
C PHE A 52 -21.55 0.18 -5.85
N PHE A 53 -20.68 -0.75 -5.44
CA PHE A 53 -19.95 -1.57 -6.40
C PHE A 53 -20.84 -2.56 -7.16
N MET A 54 -21.90 -3.09 -6.55
CA MET A 54 -22.85 -3.96 -7.23
C MET A 54 -23.69 -3.24 -8.28
N SER A 55 -23.91 -1.93 -8.12
CA SER A 55 -24.62 -1.11 -9.10
C SER A 55 -23.80 -0.81 -10.37
N LEU A 56 -22.48 -1.04 -10.34
CA LEU A 56 -21.58 -0.69 -11.43
C LEU A 56 -21.43 -1.84 -12.45
N PRO A 57 -21.26 -1.52 -13.74
CA PRO A 57 -20.90 -2.52 -14.74
C PRO A 57 -19.49 -3.07 -14.51
N LYS A 58 -19.19 -4.24 -15.09
CA LYS A 58 -17.92 -4.95 -14.85
C LYS A 58 -16.70 -4.16 -15.31
N GLU A 59 -16.84 -3.40 -16.39
CA GLU A 59 -15.80 -2.57 -16.96
C GLU A 59 -15.40 -1.46 -15.97
N ASP A 60 -16.38 -0.82 -15.36
CA ASP A 60 -16.16 0.22 -14.35
C ASP A 60 -15.54 -0.35 -13.07
N LEU A 61 -15.90 -1.58 -12.67
CA LEU A 61 -15.29 -2.25 -11.52
C LEU A 61 -13.79 -2.49 -11.72
N ILE A 62 -13.34 -2.78 -12.94
CA ILE A 62 -11.91 -2.93 -13.26
C ILE A 62 -11.19 -1.59 -13.11
N ILE A 63 -11.81 -0.50 -13.57
CA ILE A 63 -11.28 0.86 -13.42
C ILE A 63 -11.20 1.22 -11.94
N TRP A 64 -12.28 1.02 -11.17
CA TRP A 64 -12.32 1.27 -9.73
C TRP A 64 -11.27 0.48 -8.95
N LYS A 65 -11.09 -0.81 -9.27
CA LYS A 65 -10.03 -1.63 -8.67
C LYS A 65 -8.65 -1.02 -8.87
N SER A 66 -8.40 -0.46 -10.05
CA SER A 66 -7.13 0.17 -10.41
C SER A 66 -6.98 1.51 -9.69
N LEU A 67 -8.02 2.34 -9.67
CA LEU A 67 -8.05 3.62 -8.95
C LEU A 67 -7.84 3.45 -7.45
N VAL A 68 -8.54 2.51 -6.81
CA VAL A 68 -8.35 2.17 -5.39
C VAL A 68 -6.91 1.72 -5.14
N SER A 69 -6.36 0.87 -6.02
CA SER A 69 -4.97 0.42 -5.87
C SER A 69 -3.99 1.60 -5.92
N ILE A 70 -4.08 2.46 -6.92
CA ILE A 70 -3.15 3.59 -7.13
C ILE A 70 -3.31 4.65 -6.03
N SER A 71 -4.55 5.08 -5.72
CA SER A 71 -4.81 6.11 -4.71
C SER A 71 -4.29 5.71 -3.33
N PHE A 72 -4.59 4.48 -2.88
CA PHE A 72 -4.08 3.98 -1.61
C PHE A 72 -2.57 3.75 -1.61
N THR A 73 -1.95 3.43 -2.76
CA THR A 73 -0.48 3.38 -2.88
C THR A 73 0.14 4.71 -2.49
N ILE A 74 -0.37 5.79 -3.10
CA ILE A 74 0.14 7.14 -2.90
C ILE A 74 -0.07 7.57 -1.45
N LEU A 75 -1.24 7.32 -0.88
CA LEU A 75 -1.55 7.61 0.52
C LEU A 75 -0.63 6.85 1.47
N ILE A 76 -0.50 5.53 1.31
CA ILE A 76 0.34 4.69 2.18
C ILE A 76 1.81 5.14 2.08
N ALA A 77 2.33 5.37 0.87
CA ALA A 77 3.70 5.85 0.67
C ALA A 77 3.93 7.21 1.35
N PHE A 78 2.99 8.15 1.19
CA PHE A 78 3.01 9.46 1.84
C PHE A 78 3.05 9.34 3.36
N PHE A 79 2.10 8.61 3.96
CA PHE A 79 2.05 8.43 5.41
C PHE A 79 3.25 7.64 5.95
N THR A 80 3.81 6.71 5.17
CA THR A 80 5.06 6.01 5.54
C THR A 80 6.21 6.99 5.64
N LEU A 81 6.43 7.79 4.59
CA LEU A 81 7.50 8.77 4.51
C LEU A 81 7.35 9.85 5.58
N PHE A 82 6.13 10.35 5.76
CA PHE A 82 5.79 11.32 6.79
C PHE A 82 6.10 10.77 8.18
N SER A 83 5.57 9.60 8.54
CA SER A 83 5.77 8.99 9.85
C SER A 83 7.25 8.73 10.14
N LEU A 84 8.00 8.27 9.14
CA LEU A 84 9.43 8.00 9.25
C LEU A 84 10.24 9.29 9.41
N HIS A 85 9.93 10.33 8.63
CA HIS A 85 10.61 11.62 8.72
C HIS A 85 10.51 12.21 10.12
N TYR A 86 9.30 12.25 10.70
CA TYR A 86 9.09 12.79 12.04
C TYR A 86 9.67 11.89 13.14
N TRP A 87 9.70 10.57 12.96
CA TRP A 87 10.28 9.68 13.97
C TRP A 87 11.80 9.81 14.08
N PHE A 88 12.48 9.74 12.94
CA PHE A 88 13.94 9.67 12.91
C PHE A 88 14.58 11.06 12.94
N GLN A 89 13.87 12.08 12.43
CA GLN A 89 14.36 13.45 12.26
C GLN A 89 15.69 13.53 11.50
N ASP A 90 15.98 12.51 10.69
CA ASP A 90 17.20 12.41 9.90
C ASP A 90 16.80 12.12 8.45
N ILE A 91 17.09 13.09 7.59
CA ILE A 91 16.75 13.11 6.17
C ILE A 91 17.38 11.93 5.41
N ARG A 92 18.47 11.32 5.91
CA ARG A 92 19.13 10.19 5.26
C ARG A 92 18.20 8.98 5.17
N TYR A 93 17.45 8.68 6.23
CA TYR A 93 16.49 7.57 6.22
C TYR A 93 15.32 7.85 5.27
N THR A 94 14.82 9.09 5.26
CA THR A 94 13.75 9.49 4.32
C THR A 94 14.21 9.39 2.87
N LYS A 95 15.42 9.89 2.54
CA LYS A 95 16.01 9.79 1.20
C LYS A 95 16.23 8.34 0.79
N PHE A 96 16.71 7.49 1.69
CA PHE A 96 16.86 6.06 1.41
C PHE A 96 15.51 5.41 1.11
N LEU A 97 14.48 5.67 1.91
CA LEU A 97 13.16 5.09 1.69
C LEU A 97 12.54 5.56 0.37
N ILE A 98 12.71 6.84 0.00
CA ILE A 98 12.32 7.35 -1.32
C ILE A 98 13.04 6.60 -2.44
N LYS A 99 14.37 6.41 -2.33
CA LYS A 99 15.14 5.65 -3.33
C LYS A 99 14.66 4.20 -3.43
N LEU A 100 14.35 3.57 -2.30
CA LEU A 100 13.80 2.22 -2.27
C LEU A 100 12.44 2.17 -3.00
N TYR A 101 11.53 3.10 -2.70
CA TYR A 101 10.24 3.17 -3.41
C TYR A 101 10.38 3.42 -4.90
N LEU A 102 11.27 4.33 -5.32
CA LEU A 102 11.55 4.57 -6.74
C LEU A 102 12.15 3.35 -7.42
N LEU A 103 13.09 2.66 -6.77
CA LEU A 103 13.70 1.44 -7.30
C LEU A 103 12.65 0.35 -7.52
N VAL A 104 11.82 0.08 -6.51
CA VAL A 104 10.82 -0.98 -6.63
C VAL A 104 9.72 -0.60 -7.62
N ALA A 105 9.29 0.67 -7.65
CA ALA A 105 8.36 1.16 -8.68
C ALA A 105 8.94 0.98 -10.09
N GLY A 106 10.23 1.31 -10.29
CA GLY A 106 10.93 1.08 -11.55
C GLY A 106 10.98 -0.39 -11.95
N LEU A 107 11.28 -1.29 -11.00
CA LEU A 107 11.26 -2.74 -11.24
C LEU A 107 9.86 -3.25 -11.61
N ILE A 108 8.82 -2.76 -10.95
CA ILE A 108 7.44 -3.12 -11.27
C ILE A 108 7.07 -2.68 -12.68
N VAL A 109 7.38 -1.44 -13.05
CA VAL A 109 7.12 -0.92 -14.41
C VAL A 109 7.87 -1.75 -15.45
N LEU A 110 9.15 -2.06 -15.20
CA LEU A 110 9.95 -2.89 -16.09
C LEU A 110 9.34 -4.29 -16.27
N ILE A 111 8.99 -4.97 -15.16
CA ILE A 111 8.37 -6.30 -15.20
C ILE A 111 7.02 -6.23 -15.92
N ALA A 112 6.22 -5.19 -15.69
CA ALA A 112 4.94 -5.01 -16.36
C ALA A 112 5.09 -4.83 -17.88
N ILE A 113 6.08 -4.04 -18.32
CA ILE A 113 6.40 -3.86 -19.75
C ILE A 113 6.82 -5.20 -20.37
N VAL A 114 7.74 -5.93 -19.73
CA VAL A 114 8.18 -7.24 -20.24
C VAL A 114 7.02 -8.23 -20.30
N ALA A 115 6.16 -8.24 -19.28
CA ALA A 115 4.99 -9.10 -19.23
C ALA A 115 3.95 -8.76 -20.32
N TYR A 116 3.79 -7.48 -20.63
CA TYR A 116 2.95 -7.00 -21.72
C TYR A 116 3.52 -7.43 -23.08
N LEU A 117 4.80 -7.20 -23.33
CA LEU A 117 5.47 -7.53 -24.60
C LEU A 117 5.53 -9.04 -24.88
N THR A 118 5.57 -9.87 -23.84
CA THR A 118 5.63 -11.33 -23.96
C THR A 118 4.25 -12.00 -24.00
N GLY A 119 3.16 -11.23 -23.89
CA GLY A 119 1.79 -11.77 -23.82
C GLY A 119 1.47 -12.54 -22.53
N ASN A 120 2.40 -12.61 -21.58
CA ASN A 120 2.29 -13.39 -20.34
C ASN A 120 1.82 -12.57 -19.13
N PHE A 121 1.12 -11.46 -19.37
CA PHE A 121 0.70 -10.53 -18.31
C PHE A 121 -0.12 -11.22 -17.22
N ASN A 122 -1.06 -12.09 -17.58
CA ASN A 122 -1.91 -12.81 -16.63
C ASN A 122 -1.11 -13.71 -15.68
N THR A 123 -0.02 -14.32 -16.15
CA THR A 123 0.86 -15.19 -15.37
C THR A 123 1.77 -14.40 -14.44
N ILE A 124 2.24 -13.22 -14.87
CA ILE A 124 3.17 -12.38 -14.12
C ILE A 124 2.44 -11.43 -13.15
N TYR A 125 1.17 -11.11 -13.42
CA TYR A 125 0.36 -10.22 -12.59
C TYR A 125 0.28 -10.60 -11.10
N PRO A 126 0.12 -11.88 -10.71
CA PRO A 126 0.17 -12.28 -9.31
C PRO A 126 1.50 -11.94 -8.62
N LEU A 127 2.63 -12.09 -9.33
CA LEU A 127 3.96 -11.74 -8.81
C LEU A 127 4.08 -10.22 -8.62
N LEU A 128 3.67 -9.44 -9.64
CA LEU A 128 3.60 -7.99 -9.56
C LEU A 128 2.78 -7.54 -8.35
N ARG A 129 1.61 -8.14 -8.13
CA ARG A 129 0.73 -7.84 -7.00
C ARG A 129 1.39 -8.14 -5.64
N ARG A 130 2.17 -9.22 -5.52
CA ARG A 130 2.89 -9.55 -4.28
C ARG A 130 3.98 -8.53 -3.97
N ILE A 131 4.78 -8.16 -4.97
CA ILE A 131 5.82 -7.13 -4.83
C ILE A 131 5.19 -5.80 -4.42
N PHE A 132 4.09 -5.41 -5.08
CA PHE A 132 3.29 -4.23 -4.71
C PHE A 132 2.80 -4.30 -3.26
N GLY A 133 2.33 -5.47 -2.82
CA GLY A 133 1.84 -5.70 -1.46
C GLY A 133 2.91 -5.46 -0.38
N VAL A 134 4.17 -5.82 -0.63
CA VAL A 134 5.27 -5.60 0.33
C VAL A 134 5.55 -4.10 0.51
N ILE A 135 5.57 -3.35 -0.59
CA ILE A 135 5.77 -1.89 -0.57
C ILE A 135 4.64 -1.18 0.19
N HIS A 136 3.41 -1.69 0.03
CA HIS A 136 2.21 -1.13 0.65
C HIS A 136 2.01 -1.54 2.10
N SER A 137 2.89 -2.38 2.62
CA SER A 137 2.80 -2.83 3.98
C SER A 137 3.55 -1.87 4.92
N PRO A 138 3.27 -1.89 6.22
CA PRO A 138 4.08 -1.21 7.22
C PRO A 138 5.49 -1.82 7.39
N ILE A 139 5.84 -2.90 6.67
CA ILE A 139 7.12 -3.62 6.81
C ILE A 139 8.34 -2.71 6.62
N PRO A 140 8.41 -1.82 5.61
CA PRO A 140 9.55 -0.92 5.46
C PRO A 140 9.79 -0.08 6.72
N LEU A 141 8.73 0.44 7.34
CA LEU A 141 8.80 1.16 8.60
C LEU A 141 9.40 0.29 9.73
N PHE A 142 8.91 -0.93 9.89
CA PHE A 142 9.43 -1.86 10.90
C PHE A 142 10.92 -2.19 10.71
N ILE A 143 11.38 -2.38 9.47
CA ILE A 143 12.80 -2.63 9.18
C ILE A 143 13.66 -1.45 9.65
N PHE A 144 13.25 -0.20 9.42
CA PHE A 144 13.99 0.96 9.90
C PHE A 144 14.03 1.08 11.42
N PHE A 145 12.94 0.75 12.10
CA PHE A 145 12.93 0.72 13.56
C PHE A 145 13.93 -0.30 14.12
N LEU A 146 14.06 -1.46 13.47
CA LEU A 146 15.02 -2.50 13.88
C LEU A 146 16.47 -2.08 13.59
N LEU A 147 16.76 -1.57 12.38
CA LEU A 147 18.14 -1.20 11.98
C LEU A 147 18.75 -0.09 12.85
N LYS A 148 17.96 0.90 13.29
CA LYS A 148 18.45 1.94 14.23
C LYS A 148 18.78 1.39 15.61
N LYS A 149 18.15 0.29 16.03
CA LYS A 149 18.45 -0.33 17.33
C LYS A 149 19.80 -1.04 17.32
N VAL A 150 20.27 -1.47 16.14
CA VAL A 150 21.54 -2.19 15.94
C VAL A 150 22.74 -1.25 15.74
N THR A 151 22.50 0.00 15.35
CA THR A 151 23.55 1.03 15.12
C THR A 151 23.82 1.94 16.32
N LYS A 152 23.33 1.55 17.50
CA LYS A 152 23.67 2.16 18.80
C LYS A 152 24.52 1.20 19.60
#